data_AF-A0A026W487-F1
#
_entry.id   AF-A0A026W487-F1
#
_cell.length_a   1.000
_cell.length_b   1.000
_cell.length_c   1.000
_cell.angle_alpha   90.00
_cell.angle_beta   90.00
_cell.angle_gamma   90.00
#
_symmetry.space_group_name_H-M   'P 1'
#
loop_
_entity.id
_entity.type
_entity.pdbx_description
1 polymer ?
#
loop_
_entity_poly.entity_id
_entity_poly.type
_entity_poly.pdbx_seq_one_letter_code
_entity_poly.pdbx_strand_id
1 'polypeptide(L)'
;MALTNCSMCYLPLPEHEVVSHVSRNHKFDPNFIVYCNQPGCGASYKIWSSFQKHVKREHHMNFNNIDDEDIVDVPEPYQDEDIVDIPESYQDEKNRQDLLRWHASMFIINLKESCSIPQTTVEKVIDGAQQLITEFMSIIKGNRQQDRYVHWDDPNELVDRLRLIEASRGAGNDSHDAEFLSIIEELREAGVIAP
;
A
#
# COMPACT_ATOMS: atom_id res chain seq x y z
N MET A 1 -35.22 8.65 -19.14
CA MET A 1 -34.55 8.22 -17.90
C MET A 1 -33.71 9.39 -17.43
N ALA A 2 -33.84 9.80 -16.17
CA ALA A 2 -33.03 10.89 -15.63
C ALA A 2 -31.59 10.39 -15.43
N LEU A 3 -30.62 11.15 -15.95
CA LEU A 3 -29.20 10.92 -15.71
C LEU A 3 -28.78 11.78 -14.51
N THR A 4 -28.06 11.19 -13.58
CA THR A 4 -27.45 11.88 -12.44
C THR A 4 -25.94 11.71 -12.50
N ASN A 5 -25.22 12.78 -12.22
CA ASN A 5 -23.76 12.78 -12.28
C ASN A 5 -23.21 12.21 -10.97
N CYS A 6 -22.16 11.40 -11.07
CA CYS A 6 -21.38 11.00 -9.91
C CYS A 6 -20.76 12.25 -9.24
N SER A 7 -20.97 12.41 -7.93
CA SER A 7 -20.49 13.58 -7.19
C SER A 7 -18.96 13.65 -7.04
N MET A 8 -18.23 12.58 -7.39
CA MET A 8 -16.77 12.51 -7.29
C MET A 8 -16.05 12.62 -8.64
N CYS A 9 -16.61 12.06 -9.71
CA CYS A 9 -15.96 12.06 -11.04
C CYS A 9 -16.81 12.73 -12.14
N TYR A 10 -17.99 13.27 -11.79
CA TYR A 10 -18.93 13.94 -12.69
C TYR A 10 -19.42 13.10 -13.88
N LEU A 11 -19.18 11.78 -13.85
CA LEU A 11 -19.64 10.87 -14.89
C LEU A 11 -21.17 10.80 -14.89
N PRO A 12 -21.86 11.07 -16.02
CA PRO A 12 -23.30 10.97 -16.12
C PRO A 12 -23.72 9.50 -16.15
N LEU A 13 -24.51 9.09 -15.16
CA LEU A 13 -24.98 7.72 -15.00
C LEU A 13 -26.49 7.68 -14.78
N PRO A 14 -27.16 6.57 -15.07
CA PRO A 14 -28.53 6.34 -14.61
C PRO A 14 -28.61 6.44 -13.08
N GLU A 15 -29.70 7.02 -12.56
CA GLU A 15 -29.85 7.30 -11.12
C GLU A 15 -29.64 6.08 -10.20
N HIS A 16 -30.03 4.90 -10.67
CA HIS A 16 -29.87 3.64 -9.94
C HIS A 16 -28.43 3.08 -9.95
N GLU A 17 -27.57 3.55 -10.87
CA GLU A 17 -26.20 3.05 -11.02
C GLU A 17 -25.17 3.91 -10.31
N VAL A 18 -25.47 5.17 -9.98
CA VAL A 18 -24.53 6.08 -9.31
C VAL A 18 -23.95 5.48 -8.04
N VAL A 19 -24.79 4.83 -7.23
CA VAL A 19 -24.36 4.25 -5.96
C VAL A 19 -23.43 3.05 -6.17
N SER A 20 -23.76 2.18 -7.13
CA SER A 20 -22.92 1.04 -7.53
C SER A 20 -21.57 1.52 -8.10
N HIS A 21 -21.61 2.56 -8.92
CA HIS A 21 -20.42 3.20 -9.47
C HIS A 21 -19.50 3.75 -8.37
N VAL A 22 -20.05 4.48 -7.39
CA VAL A 22 -19.26 5.03 -6.28
C VAL A 22 -18.65 3.89 -5.43
N SER A 23 -19.41 2.83 -5.17
CA SER A 23 -18.90 1.65 -4.47
C SER A 23 -17.74 0.98 -5.21
N ARG A 24 -17.85 0.82 -6.53
CA ARG A 24 -16.85 0.09 -7.32
C ARG A 24 -15.60 0.90 -7.63
N ASN A 25 -15.77 2.20 -7.85
CA ASN A 25 -14.70 3.06 -8.40
C ASN A 25 -14.07 4.00 -7.37
N HIS A 26 -14.78 4.36 -6.30
CA HIS A 26 -14.32 5.41 -5.37
C HIS A 26 -14.19 4.95 -3.92
N LYS A 27 -14.71 3.78 -3.51
CA LYS A 27 -14.74 3.36 -2.10
C LYS A 27 -13.38 3.33 -1.39
N PHE A 28 -12.30 3.18 -2.14
CA PHE A 28 -10.92 3.12 -1.64
C PHE A 28 -10.09 4.36 -2.02
N ASP A 29 -10.73 5.43 -2.51
CA ASP A 29 -10.03 6.66 -2.87
C ASP A 29 -9.46 7.34 -1.60
N PRO A 30 -8.15 7.70 -1.57
CA PRO A 30 -7.54 8.39 -0.43
C PRO A 30 -8.21 9.72 -0.06
N ASN A 31 -8.88 10.37 -1.01
CA ASN A 31 -9.65 11.61 -0.83
C ASN A 31 -11.15 11.40 -1.06
N PHE A 32 -11.69 10.26 -0.60
CA PHE A 32 -13.10 9.94 -0.75
C PHE A 32 -14.01 10.98 -0.08
N ILE A 33 -14.77 11.72 -0.90
CA ILE A 33 -15.82 12.63 -0.45
C ILE A 33 -17.01 12.46 -1.39
N VAL A 34 -18.04 11.75 -0.94
CA VAL A 34 -19.28 11.55 -1.71
C VAL A 34 -20.39 12.44 -1.17
N TYR A 35 -21.12 13.08 -2.09
CA TYR A 35 -22.33 13.84 -1.80
C TYR A 35 -23.55 13.05 -2.21
N CYS A 36 -24.54 12.95 -1.31
CA CYS A 36 -25.83 12.35 -1.65
C CYS A 36 -26.58 13.26 -2.63
N ASN A 37 -26.89 12.74 -3.81
CA ASN A 37 -27.57 13.48 -4.88
C ASN A 37 -29.06 13.13 -4.97
N GLN A 38 -29.66 12.64 -3.87
CA GLN A 38 -31.08 12.32 -3.79
C GLN A 38 -31.91 13.59 -3.53
N PRO A 39 -33.11 13.71 -4.11
CA PRO A 39 -33.93 14.92 -3.99
C PRO A 39 -34.27 15.21 -2.53
N GLY A 40 -33.83 16.37 -2.02
CA GLY A 40 -34.01 16.77 -0.62
C GLY A 40 -32.92 16.30 0.35
N CYS A 41 -31.87 15.64 -0.15
CA CYS A 41 -30.70 15.25 0.63
C CYS A 41 -29.46 16.02 0.17
N GLY A 42 -28.69 16.55 1.13
CA GLY A 42 -27.43 17.28 0.88
C GLY A 42 -26.27 16.77 1.74
N ALA A 43 -26.39 15.56 2.27
CA ALA A 43 -25.39 15.00 3.17
C ALA A 43 -24.12 14.59 2.42
N SER A 44 -22.96 14.90 3.01
CA SER A 44 -21.64 14.52 2.50
C SER A 44 -20.97 13.52 3.43
N TYR A 45 -20.27 12.55 2.88
CA TYR A 45 -19.61 11.49 3.64
C TYR A 45 -18.16 11.30 3.18
N LYS A 46 -17.27 11.12 4.17
CA LYS A 46 -15.85 10.82 3.96
C LYS A 46 -15.53 9.32 4.01
N ILE A 47 -16.52 8.48 4.31
CA ILE A 47 -16.37 7.02 4.46
C ILE A 47 -17.55 6.34 3.78
N TRP A 48 -17.26 5.35 2.92
CA TRP A 48 -18.27 4.59 2.17
C TRP A 48 -19.31 3.92 3.06
N SER A 49 -18.89 3.23 4.13
CA SER A 49 -19.79 2.52 5.05
C SER A 49 -20.82 3.47 5.71
N SER A 50 -20.45 4.72 5.95
CA SER A 50 -21.36 5.74 6.48
C SER A 50 -22.37 6.21 5.44
N PHE A 51 -21.92 6.39 4.19
CA PHE A 51 -22.80 6.71 3.07
C PHE A 51 -23.78 5.56 2.77
N GLN A 52 -23.31 4.31 2.75
CA GLN A 52 -24.14 3.13 2.53
C GLN A 52 -25.24 3.01 3.61
N LYS A 53 -24.88 3.20 4.89
CA LYS A 53 -25.85 3.22 5.99
C LYS A 53 -26.85 4.38 5.87
N HIS A 54 -26.43 5.54 5.38
CA HIS A 54 -27.33 6.66 5.14
C HIS A 54 -28.34 6.35 4.03
N VAL A 55 -27.85 5.93 2.86
CA VAL A 55 -28.69 5.65 1.69
C VAL A 55 -29.67 4.50 1.96
N LYS A 56 -29.26 3.47 2.72
CA LYS A 56 -30.15 2.38 3.14
C LYS A 56 -31.26 2.85 4.08
N ARG A 57 -30.99 3.80 4.98
CA ARG A 57 -31.94 4.26 6.01
C ARG A 57 -32.87 5.37 5.52
N GLU A 58 -32.32 6.38 4.85
CA GLU A 58 -33.06 7.59 4.45
C GLU A 58 -33.71 7.44 3.07
N HIS A 59 -33.13 6.61 2.20
CA HIS A 59 -33.56 6.49 0.80
C HIS A 59 -34.05 5.10 0.40
N HIS A 60 -34.05 4.13 1.34
CA HIS A 60 -34.55 2.76 1.13
C HIS A 60 -33.98 2.07 -0.12
N MET A 61 -32.80 2.48 -0.61
CA MET A 61 -32.17 1.84 -1.77
C MET A 61 -31.62 0.48 -1.35
N ASN A 62 -31.94 -0.54 -2.13
CA ASN A 62 -31.60 -1.92 -1.82
C ASN A 62 -30.25 -2.30 -2.46
N PHE A 63 -29.29 -2.73 -1.66
CA PHE A 63 -27.90 -2.99 -2.07
C PHE A 63 -27.60 -4.48 -2.31
N ASN A 64 -28.62 -5.29 -2.55
CA ASN A 64 -28.57 -6.76 -2.51
C ASN A 64 -27.74 -7.44 -3.62
N ASN A 65 -26.77 -6.76 -4.23
CA ASN A 65 -25.78 -7.35 -5.15
C ASN A 65 -24.35 -6.84 -4.86
N ILE A 66 -24.09 -6.38 -3.64
CA ILE A 66 -22.73 -6.18 -3.13
C ILE A 66 -22.60 -7.23 -2.04
N ASP A 67 -21.98 -8.36 -2.39
CA ASP A 67 -21.89 -9.54 -1.54
C ASP A 67 -21.35 -9.19 -0.14
N ASP A 68 -22.23 -9.32 0.85
CA ASP A 68 -21.99 -9.14 2.29
C ASP A 68 -21.30 -10.39 2.90
N GLU A 69 -20.73 -11.31 2.11
CA GLU A 69 -20.14 -12.57 2.63
C GLU A 69 -18.63 -12.55 2.93
N ASP A 70 -17.88 -11.48 2.60
CA ASP A 70 -16.46 -11.35 2.97
C ASP A 70 -16.18 -10.09 3.80
N ILE A 71 -16.99 -9.86 4.83
CA ILE A 71 -16.59 -8.98 5.94
C ILE A 71 -15.60 -9.78 6.79
N VAL A 72 -14.34 -9.82 6.34
CA VAL A 72 -13.23 -9.91 7.30
C VAL A 72 -13.31 -8.61 8.08
N ASP A 73 -13.59 -8.69 9.38
CA ASP A 73 -13.59 -7.56 10.29
C ASP A 73 -12.16 -7.01 10.31
N VAL A 74 -11.86 -6.07 9.39
CA VAL A 74 -10.57 -5.37 9.35
C VAL A 74 -10.62 -4.40 10.53
N PRO A 75 -9.80 -4.59 11.57
CA PRO A 75 -9.74 -3.64 12.68
C PRO A 75 -9.43 -2.25 12.13
N GLU A 76 -10.14 -1.24 12.62
CA GLU A 76 -9.87 0.17 12.29
C GLU A 76 -8.36 0.45 12.36
N PRO A 77 -7.79 1.22 11.41
CA PRO A 77 -6.42 1.66 11.52
C PRO A 77 -6.34 2.61 12.72
N TYR A 78 -5.86 2.08 13.83
CA TYR A 78 -5.44 2.89 14.97
C TYR A 78 -4.26 3.77 14.54
N GLN A 79 -4.28 4.97 15.09
CA GLN A 79 -3.25 5.98 14.95
C GLN A 79 -1.91 5.46 15.49
N ASP A 80 -0.84 5.99 14.88
CA ASP A 80 0.59 5.75 15.10
C ASP A 80 1.08 5.26 16.48
N GLU A 81 2.24 4.58 16.42
CA GLU A 81 3.16 4.20 17.50
C GLU A 81 2.79 2.96 18.34
N ASP A 82 2.91 1.76 17.74
CA ASP A 82 3.51 0.57 18.38
C ASP A 82 3.65 -0.56 17.33
N ILE A 83 4.81 -1.22 17.28
CA ILE A 83 5.07 -2.38 16.42
C ILE A 83 4.17 -3.54 16.90
N VAL A 84 3.06 -3.80 16.18
CA VAL A 84 2.19 -4.95 16.46
C VAL A 84 2.61 -6.12 15.58
N ASP A 85 2.96 -7.24 16.21
CA ASP A 85 3.29 -8.50 15.56
C ASP A 85 2.21 -8.92 14.55
N ILE A 86 2.66 -9.20 13.32
CA ILE A 86 1.80 -9.67 12.22
C ILE A 86 1.24 -11.05 12.59
N PRO A 87 -0.09 -11.29 12.49
CA PRO A 87 -0.68 -12.60 12.78
C PRO A 87 -0.04 -13.73 11.97
N GLU A 88 0.23 -14.85 12.63
CA GLU A 88 0.99 -16.01 12.14
C GLU A 88 0.47 -16.60 10.81
N SER A 89 -0.81 -16.34 10.46
CA SER A 89 -1.44 -16.76 9.20
C SER A 89 -0.97 -15.99 7.95
N TYR A 90 -0.32 -14.84 8.10
CA TYR A 90 0.17 -14.00 6.99
C TYR A 90 1.67 -14.15 6.75
N GLN A 91 2.31 -15.11 7.40
CA GLN A 91 3.74 -15.40 7.25
C GLN A 91 4.08 -16.18 5.96
N ASP A 92 3.07 -16.74 5.26
CA ASP A 92 3.29 -17.45 3.98
C ASP A 92 3.40 -16.44 2.81
N GLU A 93 4.63 -16.22 2.34
CA GLU A 93 5.00 -15.36 1.21
C GLU A 93 4.16 -15.64 -0.05
N LYS A 94 3.71 -16.89 -0.24
CA LYS A 94 2.84 -17.28 -1.37
C LYS A 94 1.49 -16.56 -1.32
N ASN A 95 0.92 -16.40 -0.13
CA ASN A 95 -0.37 -15.76 0.07
C ASN A 95 -0.32 -14.25 -0.24
N ARG A 96 0.82 -13.60 0.02
CA ARG A 96 1.03 -12.18 -0.33
C ARG A 96 1.12 -11.97 -1.83
N GLN A 97 1.80 -12.87 -2.54
CA GLN A 97 1.92 -12.80 -4.01
C GLN A 97 0.59 -13.06 -4.70
N ASP A 98 -0.22 -13.99 -4.17
CA ASP A 98 -1.54 -14.28 -4.72
C ASP A 98 -2.53 -13.12 -4.50
N LEU A 99 -2.46 -12.44 -3.35
CA LEU A 99 -3.23 -11.24 -3.09
C LEU A 99 -2.85 -10.08 -4.03
N LEU A 100 -1.56 -9.85 -4.25
CA LEU A 100 -1.07 -8.85 -5.21
C LEU A 100 -1.55 -9.15 -6.64
N ARG A 101 -1.48 -10.42 -7.05
CA ARG A 101 -1.98 -10.87 -8.36
C ARG A 101 -3.47 -10.61 -8.51
N TRP A 102 -4.24 -10.85 -7.45
CA TRP A 102 -5.67 -10.58 -7.43
C TRP A 102 -5.97 -9.09 -7.61
N HIS A 103 -5.32 -8.22 -6.83
CA HIS A 103 -5.50 -6.77 -6.95
C HIS A 103 -5.11 -6.24 -8.34
N ALA A 104 -3.99 -6.71 -8.90
CA ALA A 104 -3.56 -6.33 -10.24
C ALA A 104 -4.58 -6.75 -11.32
N SER A 105 -5.14 -7.96 -11.18
CA SER A 105 -6.16 -8.48 -12.10
C SER A 105 -7.44 -7.65 -12.03
N MET A 106 -7.90 -7.30 -10.81
CA MET A 106 -9.08 -6.46 -10.60
C MET A 106 -8.91 -5.05 -11.14
N PHE A 107 -7.71 -4.46 -10.98
CA PHE A 107 -7.41 -3.15 -11.55
C PHE A 107 -7.58 -3.16 -13.08
N ILE A 108 -7.02 -4.16 -13.76
CA ILE A 108 -7.10 -4.27 -15.22
C ILE A 108 -8.54 -4.48 -15.70
N ILE A 109 -9.30 -5.34 -15.01
CA ILE A 109 -10.71 -5.61 -15.32
C ILE A 109 -11.53 -4.31 -15.18
N ASN A 110 -11.39 -3.62 -14.05
CA ASN A 110 -12.11 -2.36 -13.81
C ASN A 110 -11.74 -1.28 -14.84
N LEU A 111 -10.47 -1.20 -15.24
CA LEU A 111 -10.00 -0.26 -16.27
C LEU A 111 -10.71 -0.52 -17.61
N LYS A 112 -10.83 -1.80 -17.99
CA LYS A 112 -11.44 -2.22 -19.26
C LYS A 112 -12.96 -2.07 -19.26
N GLU A 113 -13.62 -2.44 -18.17
CA GLU A 113 -15.08 -2.44 -18.06
C GLU A 113 -15.66 -1.05 -17.78
N SER A 114 -15.02 -0.27 -16.89
CA SER A 114 -15.55 1.04 -16.48
C SER A 114 -15.26 2.14 -17.50
N CYS A 115 -14.18 2.02 -18.27
CA CYS A 115 -13.75 3.06 -19.21
C CYS A 115 -13.93 2.68 -20.69
N SER A 116 -14.40 1.46 -20.99
CA SER A 116 -14.59 0.94 -22.37
C SER A 116 -13.36 1.18 -23.27
N ILE A 117 -12.17 1.09 -22.69
CA ILE A 117 -10.91 1.40 -23.37
C ILE A 117 -10.44 0.22 -24.23
N PRO A 118 -9.82 0.48 -25.39
CA PRO A 118 -9.28 -0.58 -26.23
C PRO A 118 -8.09 -1.27 -25.53
N GLN A 119 -7.93 -2.56 -25.81
CA GLN A 119 -6.89 -3.40 -25.20
C GLN A 119 -5.49 -2.80 -25.33
N THR A 120 -5.20 -2.15 -26.46
CA THR A 120 -3.93 -1.46 -26.73
C THR A 120 -3.66 -0.26 -25.81
N THR A 121 -4.71 0.34 -25.24
CA THR A 121 -4.58 1.41 -24.23
C THR A 121 -4.34 0.82 -22.85
N VAL A 122 -5.00 -0.30 -22.52
CA VAL A 122 -4.74 -1.05 -21.28
C VAL A 122 -3.28 -1.47 -21.20
N GLU A 123 -2.73 -2.02 -22.29
CA GLU A 123 -1.32 -2.43 -22.38
C GLU A 123 -0.36 -1.27 -22.12
N LYS A 124 -0.60 -0.10 -22.74
CA LYS A 124 0.22 1.10 -22.51
C LYS A 124 0.15 1.61 -21.07
N VAL A 125 -0.99 1.49 -20.42
CA VAL A 125 -1.15 1.86 -19.00
C VAL A 125 -0.39 0.89 -18.10
N ILE A 126 -0.43 -0.41 -18.40
CA ILE A 126 0.36 -1.42 -17.69
C ILE A 126 1.85 -1.14 -17.86
N ASP A 127 2.32 -0.88 -19.09
CA ASP A 127 3.72 -0.56 -19.36
C ASP A 127 4.18 0.69 -18.59
N GLY A 128 3.37 1.74 -18.59
CA GLY A 128 3.66 2.97 -17.83
C GLY A 128 3.71 2.73 -16.33
N ALA A 129 2.78 1.93 -15.79
CA ALA A 129 2.77 1.56 -14.37
C ALA A 129 4.00 0.71 -13.99
N GLN A 130 4.38 -0.25 -14.84
CA GLN A 130 5.57 -1.07 -14.63
C GLN A 130 6.85 -0.23 -14.65
N GLN A 131 6.95 0.74 -15.56
CA GLN A 131 8.09 1.67 -15.61
C GLN A 131 8.17 2.52 -14.34
N LEU A 132 7.06 3.12 -13.91
CA LEU A 132 7.02 3.88 -12.67
C LEU A 132 7.45 3.04 -11.47
N ILE A 133 6.89 1.84 -11.32
CA ILE A 133 7.24 0.93 -10.23
C ILE A 133 8.73 0.56 -10.30
N THR A 134 9.28 0.32 -11.49
CA THR A 134 10.71 0.02 -11.69
C THR A 134 11.60 1.19 -11.29
N GLU A 135 11.25 2.41 -11.67
CA GLU A 135 11.97 3.64 -11.27
C GLU A 135 11.90 3.83 -9.74
N PHE A 136 10.72 3.71 -9.14
CA PHE A 136 10.55 3.78 -7.69
C PHE A 136 11.34 2.69 -6.95
N MET A 137 11.31 1.45 -7.44
CA MET A 137 12.10 0.36 -6.88
C MET A 137 13.60 0.61 -7.01
N SER A 138 14.05 1.27 -8.08
CA SER A 138 15.46 1.62 -8.28
C SER A 138 15.90 2.71 -7.30
N ILE A 139 15.04 3.68 -7.00
CA ILE A 139 15.26 4.70 -5.96
C ILE A 139 15.31 4.05 -4.57
N ILE A 140 14.35 3.17 -4.25
CA ILE A 140 14.29 2.46 -2.96
C ILE A 140 15.48 1.53 -2.79
N LYS A 141 15.93 0.84 -3.85
CA LYS A 141 17.14 0.00 -3.82
C LYS A 141 18.41 0.84 -3.75
N GLY A 142 18.44 2.01 -4.41
CA GLY A 142 19.54 2.98 -4.32
C GLY A 142 19.76 3.50 -2.90
N ASN A 143 18.67 3.69 -2.14
CA ASN A 143 18.72 4.06 -0.73
C ASN A 143 18.99 2.88 0.23
N ARG A 144 18.97 1.63 -0.25
CA ARG A 144 19.21 0.41 0.55
C ARG A 144 20.62 -0.17 0.39
N GLN A 145 21.57 0.58 -0.17
CA GLN A 145 22.97 0.14 -0.25
C GLN A 145 23.77 0.34 1.06
N GLN A 146 23.12 0.46 2.22
CA GLN A 146 23.85 0.61 3.49
C GLN A 146 24.13 -0.72 4.21
N ASP A 147 23.47 -1.83 3.84
CA ASP A 147 23.69 -3.15 4.46
C ASP A 147 24.20 -4.20 3.47
N ARG A 148 25.10 -3.81 2.56
CA ARG A 148 25.85 -4.82 1.80
C ARG A 148 26.93 -5.36 2.73
N TYR A 149 26.71 -6.57 3.27
CA TYR A 149 27.74 -7.35 3.96
C TYR A 149 29.00 -7.39 3.08
N VAL A 150 30.09 -6.79 3.55
CA VAL A 150 31.41 -6.81 2.91
C VAL A 150 32.34 -7.51 3.89
N HIS A 151 32.85 -8.66 3.49
CA HIS A 151 33.88 -9.39 4.23
C HIS A 151 35.24 -8.75 3.96
N TRP A 152 36.02 -8.52 5.01
CA TRP A 152 37.34 -7.88 4.93
C TRP A 152 38.43 -8.87 5.31
N ASP A 153 39.38 -9.11 4.40
CA ASP A 153 40.47 -10.08 4.60
C ASP A 153 41.60 -9.54 5.52
N ASP A 154 41.74 -8.22 5.69
CA ASP A 154 42.78 -7.59 6.52
C ASP A 154 42.23 -7.07 7.86
N PRO A 155 42.76 -7.56 9.01
CA PRO A 155 42.32 -7.10 10.33
C PRO A 155 42.49 -5.60 10.61
N ASN A 156 43.44 -4.92 9.96
CA ASN A 156 43.63 -3.47 10.13
C ASN A 156 42.51 -2.69 9.45
N GLU A 157 41.98 -3.17 8.34
CA GLU A 157 40.84 -2.55 7.65
C GLU A 157 39.56 -2.64 8.50
N LEU A 158 39.35 -3.77 9.20
CA LEU A 158 38.27 -3.93 10.18
C LEU A 158 38.39 -2.92 11.34
N VAL A 159 39.61 -2.69 11.85
CA VAL A 159 39.88 -1.71 12.92
C VAL A 159 39.65 -0.27 12.45
N ASP A 160 40.05 0.08 11.23
CA ASP A 160 39.81 1.42 10.67
C ASP A 160 38.31 1.66 10.40
N ARG A 161 37.57 0.64 9.99
CA ARG A 161 36.11 0.73 9.83
C ARG A 161 35.40 0.88 11.18
N LEU A 162 35.85 0.18 12.22
CA LEU A 162 35.39 0.36 13.60
C LEU A 162 35.57 1.80 14.08
N ARG A 163 36.72 2.43 13.79
CA ARG A 163 36.97 3.85 14.12
C ARG A 163 36.00 4.79 13.41
N LEU A 164 35.66 4.51 12.15
CA LEU A 164 34.67 5.31 11.41
C LEU A 164 33.27 5.16 12.00
N ILE A 165 32.87 3.96 12.41
CA ILE A 165 31.58 3.71 13.08
C ILE A 165 31.52 4.44 14.42
N GLU A 166 32.59 4.41 15.21
CA GLU A 166 32.67 5.11 16.49
C GLU A 166 32.58 6.63 16.30
N ALA A 167 33.23 7.18 15.27
CA ALA A 167 33.11 8.59 14.91
C ALA A 167 31.68 8.96 14.47
N SER A 168 31.00 8.08 13.73
CA SER A 168 29.59 8.26 13.32
C SER A 168 28.64 8.24 14.53
N ARG A 169 28.86 7.32 15.48
CA ARG A 169 28.12 7.26 16.75
C ARG A 169 28.37 8.48 17.62
N GLY A 170 29.60 8.97 17.67
CA GLY A 170 29.96 10.22 18.35
C GLY A 170 29.25 11.45 17.78
N ALA A 171 28.84 11.39 16.50
CA ALA A 171 28.02 12.40 15.83
C ALA A 171 26.50 12.20 16.00
N GLY A 172 26.06 11.14 16.71
CA GLY A 172 24.66 10.85 17.01
C GLY A 172 23.96 9.89 16.04
N ASN A 173 24.69 9.19 15.16
CA ASN A 173 24.11 8.17 14.28
C ASN A 173 24.28 6.77 14.87
N ASP A 174 23.18 6.12 15.25
CA ASP A 174 23.13 4.77 15.82
C ASP A 174 22.74 3.67 14.80
N SER A 175 22.47 4.05 13.55
CA SER A 175 22.06 3.13 12.47
C SER A 175 23.08 2.04 12.09
N HIS A 176 24.27 1.99 12.71
CA HIS A 176 25.38 1.09 12.36
C HIS A 176 25.60 -0.06 13.35
N ASP A 177 24.68 -0.31 14.29
CA ASP A 177 24.87 -1.33 15.34
C ASP A 177 24.98 -2.76 14.78
N ALA A 178 24.28 -3.07 13.67
CA ALA A 178 24.37 -4.38 13.01
C ALA A 178 25.75 -4.60 12.35
N GLU A 179 26.31 -3.56 11.75
CA GLU A 179 27.64 -3.56 11.13
C GLU A 179 28.75 -3.70 12.19
N PHE A 180 28.58 -3.02 13.33
CA PHE A 180 29.47 -3.14 14.48
C PHE A 180 29.57 -4.58 15.00
N LEU A 181 28.43 -5.26 15.17
CA LEU A 181 28.40 -6.65 15.62
C LEU A 181 29.05 -7.61 14.60
N SER A 182 28.84 -7.38 13.30
CA SER A 182 29.48 -8.18 12.24
C SER A 182 31.01 -8.07 12.28
N ILE A 183 31.54 -6.86 12.46
CA ILE A 183 33.00 -6.62 12.50
C ILE A 183 33.62 -7.25 13.75
N ILE A 184 32.94 -7.19 14.90
CA ILE A 184 33.42 -7.82 16.13
C ILE A 184 33.49 -9.35 15.98
N GLU A 185 32.51 -9.96 15.31
CA GLU A 185 32.54 -11.40 15.03
C GLU A 185 33.70 -11.75 14.07
N GLU A 186 33.92 -10.98 13.00
CA GLU A 186 35.04 -11.20 12.08
C GLU A 186 36.41 -11.06 12.78
N LEU A 187 36.57 -10.11 13.71
CA LEU A 187 37.79 -9.97 14.51
C LEU A 187 38.00 -11.13 15.50
N ARG A 188 36.92 -11.72 16.00
CA ARG A 188 36.95 -12.91 16.87
C ARG A 188 37.33 -14.15 16.06
N GLU A 189 36.77 -14.33 14.86
CA GLU A 189 37.13 -15.40 13.93
C GLU A 189 38.59 -15.30 13.48
N ALA A 190 39.09 -14.08 13.26
CA ALA A 190 40.50 -13.82 12.95
C ALA A 190 41.46 -14.06 14.15
N GLY A 191 40.93 -14.31 15.35
CA GLY A 191 41.72 -14.55 16.56
C GLY A 191 42.45 -13.31 17.10
N VAL A 192 42.02 -12.11 16.68
CA VAL A 192 42.63 -10.83 17.10
C VAL A 192 42.12 -10.39 18.46
N ILE A 193 40.87 -10.71 18.77
CA ILE A 193 40.23 -10.46 20.06
C ILE A 193 39.82 -11.78 20.72
N ALA A 194 39.87 -11.82 22.06
CA ALA A 194 39.47 -12.99 22.82
C ALA A 194 37.94 -13.25 22.71
N PRO A 195 37.52 -14.52 22.81
CA PRO A 195 36.11 -14.88 22.84
C PRO A 195 35.40 -14.42 24.13
#